data_AF-A0A955N916-F1
#
_entry.id   AF-A0A955N916-F1
#
_cell.length_a   1.000
_cell.length_b   1.000
_cell.length_c   1.000
_cell.angle_alpha   90.00
_cell.angle_beta   90.00
_cell.angle_gamma   90.00
#
_symmetry.space_group_name_H-M   'P 1'
#
loop_
_entity.id
_entity.type
_entity.pdbx_description
1 polymer ?
#
loop_
_entity_poly.entity_id
_entity_poly.type
_entity_poly.pdbx_seq_one_letter_code
_entity_poly.pdbx_strand_id
1 'polypeptide(L)' 'LAKTTIYHDLGKGLLKYKEIKATNPGGGGTIQEKVFFSLKPEEIVHATICVTATDTNGREG' A
#
# COMPACT_ATOMS: atom_id res chain seq x y z
N LEU A 1 -8.50 -6.99 12.28
CA LEU A 1 -8.04 -6.25 11.08
C LEU A 1 -9.23 -5.90 10.20
N ALA A 2 -9.30 -4.65 9.72
CA ALA A 2 -10.35 -4.17 8.84
C ALA A 2 -9.90 -4.13 7.38
N LYS A 3 -8.69 -3.62 7.12
CA LYS A 3 -8.15 -3.42 5.77
C LYS A 3 -6.63 -3.38 5.78
N THR A 4 -6.06 -3.47 4.59
CA THR A 4 -4.66 -3.19 4.29
C THR A 4 -4.62 -2.00 3.36
N THR A 5 -3.76 -1.03 3.66
CA THR A 5 -3.54 0.14 2.81
C THR A 5 -2.15 0.06 2.19
N ILE A 6 -2.08 0.14 0.87
CA ILE A 6 -0.83 0.24 0.11
C ILE A 6 -0.60 1.71 -0.20
N TYR A 7 0.59 2.18 0.12
CA TYR A 7 1.09 3.49 -0.20
C TYR A 7 2.31 3.40 -1.11
N HIS A 8 2.56 4.43 -1.91
CA HIS A 8 3.79 4.57 -2.66
C HIS A 8 4.36 5.98 -2.53
N ASP A 9 5.67 6.10 -2.64
CA ASP A 9 6.38 7.36 -2.78
C ASP A 9 7.35 7.27 -3.95
N LEU A 10 7.30 8.25 -4.84
CA LEU A 10 8.16 8.41 -6.01
C LEU A 10 9.09 9.63 -5.87
N GLY A 11 9.43 10.00 -4.63
CA GLY A 11 10.22 11.18 -4.28
C GLY A 11 9.38 12.46 -4.06
N LYS A 12 8.05 12.34 -3.91
CA LYS A 12 7.13 13.47 -3.70
C LYS A 12 6.35 13.37 -2.40
N GLY A 13 6.68 12.38 -1.57
CA GLY A 13 5.97 12.05 -0.36
C GLY A 13 5.03 10.87 -0.55
N LEU A 14 4.62 10.31 0.57
CA LEU A 14 3.80 9.12 0.64
C LEU A 14 2.38 9.39 0.14
N LEU A 15 1.98 8.71 -0.92
CA LEU A 15 0.64 8.78 -1.49
C LEU A 15 -0.10 7.45 -1.30
N LYS A 16 -1.39 7.54 -0.98
CA LYS A 16 -2.26 6.35 -0.87
C LYS A 16 -2.52 5.80 -2.27
N TYR A 17 -2.14 4.54 -2.49
CA TYR A 17 -2.36 3.84 -3.75
C TYR A 17 -3.71 3.12 -3.76
N LYS A 18 -3.93 2.23 -2.77
CA LYS A 18 -5.10 1.36 -2.72
C LYS A 18 -5.42 0.93 -1.30
N GLU A 19 -6.72 0.76 -1.02
CA GLU A 19 -7.21 0.08 0.17
C GLU A 19 -7.85 -1.25 -0.22
N ILE A 20 -7.51 -2.30 0.52
CA ILE A 20 -8.01 -3.66 0.29
C ILE A 20 -8.57 -4.16 1.62
N LYS A 21 -9.83 -4.63 1.62
CA LYS A 21 -10.44 -5.19 2.83
C LYS A 21 -9.65 -6.40 3.33
N ALA A 22 -9.57 -6.56 4.65
CA ALA A 22 -8.89 -7.70 5.25
C ALA A 22 -9.57 -9.01 4.79
N THR A 23 -8.77 -9.93 4.25
CA THR A 23 -9.25 -11.27 3.85
C THR A 23 -9.50 -12.16 5.06
N ASN A 24 -8.77 -11.92 6.16
CA ASN A 24 -9.01 -12.53 7.46
C ASN A 24 -8.98 -11.46 8.57
N PRO A 25 -10.13 -11.16 9.21
CA PRO A 25 -10.18 -10.19 10.31
C PRO A 25 -9.32 -10.57 11.52
N GLY A 26 -9.01 -11.86 11.71
CA GLY A 26 -8.16 -12.37 12.80
C GLY A 26 -6.65 -12.23 12.56
N GLY A 27 -6.21 -11.78 11.37
CA GLY A 27 -4.80 -11.73 11.00
C GLY A 27 -4.34 -12.89 10.11
N GLY A 28 -3.10 -12.80 9.60
CA GLY A 28 -2.49 -13.85 8.77
C GLY A 28 -3.09 -14.03 7.37
N GLY A 29 -3.99 -13.14 6.95
CA GLY A 29 -4.49 -13.10 5.57
C GLY A 29 -3.43 -12.56 4.61
N THR A 30 -3.41 -13.09 3.40
CA THR A 30 -2.51 -12.63 2.33
C THR A 30 -3.29 -11.87 1.27
N ILE A 31 -2.66 -10.82 0.73
CA ILE A 31 -3.13 -10.11 -0.46
C ILE A 31 -1.99 -10.08 -1.49
N GLN A 32 -2.34 -10.02 -2.77
CA GLN A 32 -1.39 -9.82 -3.86
C GLN A 32 -1.91 -8.69 -4.75
N GLU A 33 -1.10 -7.66 -4.94
CA GLU A 33 -1.47 -6.49 -5.74
C GLU A 33 -0.28 -6.06 -6.60
N LYS A 34 -0.57 -5.61 -7.82
CA LYS A 34 0.43 -5.01 -8.72
C LYS A 34 0.32 -3.48 -8.64
N VAL A 35 1.46 -2.83 -8.47
CA VAL A 35 1.56 -1.37 -8.51
C VAL A 35 2.14 -0.96 -9.86
N PHE A 36 1.46 -0.06 -10.55
CA PHE A 36 1.88 0.42 -11.86
C PHE A 36 2.35 1.87 -11.75
N PHE A 37 3.51 2.16 -12.35
CA PHE A 37 4.06 3.51 -12.43
C PHE A 37 4.27 3.88 -13.89
N SER A 38 3.80 5.06 -14.29
CA SER A 38 4.09 5.63 -15.60
C SER A 38 5.33 6.50 -15.47
N LEU A 39 6.43 6.05 -16.09
CA LEU A 39 7.70 6.76 -16.12
C LEU A 39 7.96 7.28 -17.53
N LYS A 40 8.66 8.41 -17.64
CA LYS A 40 9.17 8.91 -18.92
C LYS A 40 10.42 8.12 -19.34
N PRO A 41 10.75 8.08 -20.65
CA PRO A 41 12.03 7.53 -21.09
C PRO A 41 13.19 8.19 -20.36
N GLU A 42 14.18 7.39 -19.96
CA GLU A 42 15.39 7.80 -19.22
C GLU A 42 15.15 8.34 -17.79
N GLU A 43 13.91 8.31 -17.30
CA GLU A 43 13.61 8.71 -15.93
C GLU A 43 14.04 7.61 -14.93
N ILE A 44 14.92 7.96 -14.00
CA ILE A 44 15.29 7.10 -12.87
C ILE A 44 14.52 7.59 -11.64
N VAL A 45 13.68 6.72 -11.09
CA VAL A 45 12.88 7.02 -9.89
C VAL A 45 13.16 6.00 -8.81
N HIS A 46 13.38 6.48 -7.59
CA HIS A 46 13.38 5.64 -6.41
C HIS A 46 11.95 5.51 -5.91
N ALA A 47 11.37 4.32 -6.08
CA ALA A 47 10.05 4.01 -5.57
C ALA A 47 10.15 3.37 -4.17
N THR A 48 9.43 3.92 -3.20
CA THR A 48 9.21 3.29 -1.90
C THR A 48 7.78 2.79 -1.85
N ILE A 49 7.57 1.52 -1.50
CA ILE A 49 6.26 0.95 -1.25
C ILE A 49 6.11 0.73 0.25
N CYS A 50 5.05 1.25 0.84
CA CYS A 50 4.70 1.01 2.23
C CYS A 50 3.35 0.28 2.28
N VAL A 51 3.27 -0.77 3.10
CA VAL A 51 2.04 -1.54 3.30
C VAL A 51 1.74 -1.54 4.78
N THR A 52 0.53 -1.12 5.14
CA THR A 52 0.08 -1.03 6.54
C THR A 52 -1.20 -1.83 6.73
N ALA A 53 -1.38 -2.39 7.91
CA ALA A 53 -2.61 -3.02 8.31
C ALA A 53 -3.42 -2.06 9.19
N THR A 54 -4.71 -1.90 8.91
CA THR A 54 -5.62 -1.15 9.76
C THR A 54 -6.42 -2.11 10.62
N ASP A 55 -6.44 -1.89 11.93
CA ASP A 55 -7.32 -2.63 12.84
C ASP A 55 -8.80 -2.21 12.70
N THR A 56 -9.69 -2.88 13.42
CA THR A 56 -11.13 -2.56 13.39
C THR A 56 -11.48 -1.23 14.08
N ASN A 57 -10.54 -0.63 14.80
CA ASN A 57 -10.69 0.68 15.45
C ASN A 57 -10.11 1.82 14.58
N GLY A 58 -9.65 1.51 13.37
CA GLY A 58 -9.09 2.49 12.45
C GLY A 58 -7.63 2.84 12.71
N ARG A 59 -6.91 2.09 13.55
CA ARG A 59 -5.48 2.31 13.81
C ARG A 59 -4.64 1.61 12.75
N GLU A 60 -3.77 2.36 12.08
CA GLU A 60 -2.81 1.82 11.11
C GLU A 60 -1.48 1.48 11.80
N GLY A 61 -0.83 0.40 11.35
CA GLY A 61 0.48 -0.05 11.81
C GLY A 61 1.11 -1.08 10.88
#